data_AF-A0A920B7B7-F1
#
_entry.id   AF-A0A920B7B7-F1
#
_cell.length_a   1.000
_cell.length_b   1.000
_cell.length_c   1.000
_cell.angle_alpha   90.00
_cell.angle_beta   90.00
_cell.angle_gamma   90.00
#
_symmetry.space_group_name_H-M   'P 1'
#
loop_
_entity.id
_entity.type
_entity.pdbx_description
1 polymer ?
#
loop_
_entity_poly.entity_id
_entity_poly.type
_entity_poly.pdbx_seq_one_letter_code
_entity_poly.pdbx_strand_id
1 'polypeptide(L)'
;MLIYKLIKSKKADSLQDIFIYCDSYLFLYSRLTNEYRFTDKRKWLENFSEATAINSLTVEDYKSDELNKMIEIGKRSNINNKIIPINDKEFQYLFNLQIKLI
;
A
#
# COMPACT_ATOMS: atom_id res chain seq x y z
N MET A 1 8.69 11.19 0.47
CA MET A 1 8.76 10.45 -0.80
C MET A 1 7.69 9.37 -0.79
N LEU A 2 6.88 9.31 -1.84
CA LEU A 2 5.90 8.25 -2.08
C LEU A 2 6.30 7.53 -3.37
N ILE A 3 6.43 6.21 -3.31
CA ILE A 3 6.70 5.37 -4.48
C ILE A 3 5.46 4.55 -4.74
N TYR A 4 4.97 4.59 -5.99
CA TYR A 4 3.98 3.65 -6.48
C TYR A 4 4.65 2.51 -7.23
N LYS A 5 4.16 1.29 -7.02
CA LYS A 5 4.51 0.10 -7.80
C LYS A 5 3.27 -0.70 -8.17
N LEU A 6 3.20 -1.12 -9.43
CA LEU A 6 2.30 -2.18 -9.89
C LEU A 6 3.07 -3.49 -10.00
N ILE A 7 2.74 -4.48 -9.18
CA ILE A 7 3.47 -5.75 -9.11
C ILE A 7 2.56 -6.91 -9.51
N LYS A 8 3.08 -7.85 -10.30
CA LYS A 8 2.42 -9.15 -10.50
C LYS A 8 2.89 -10.14 -9.44
N SER A 9 2.04 -10.42 -8.45
CA SER A 9 2.29 -11.46 -7.47
C SER A 9 2.15 -12.84 -8.11
N LYS A 10 3.27 -13.54 -8.29
CA LYS A 10 3.26 -14.94 -8.80
C LYS A 10 2.47 -15.89 -7.89
N LYS A 11 2.48 -15.64 -6.57
CA LYS A 11 1.80 -16.49 -5.59
C LYS A 11 0.28 -16.34 -5.64
N ALA A 12 -0.20 -15.12 -5.87
CA ALA A 12 -1.63 -14.83 -5.92
C ALA A 12 -2.19 -14.81 -7.34
N ASP A 13 -1.33 -14.99 -8.35
CA ASP A 13 -1.60 -14.72 -9.78
C ASP A 13 -2.41 -13.43 -9.98
N SER A 14 -1.98 -12.37 -9.30
CA SER A 14 -2.75 -11.13 -9.17
C SER A 14 -1.87 -9.91 -9.29
N LEU A 15 -2.44 -8.85 -9.85
CA LEU A 15 -1.88 -7.51 -9.81
C LEU A 15 -2.11 -6.87 -8.44
N GLN A 16 -1.05 -6.25 -7.94
CA GLN A 16 -1.03 -5.55 -6.66
C GLN A 16 -0.55 -4.13 -6.88
N ASP A 17 -1.38 -3.17 -6.46
CA ASP A 17 -1.02 -1.76 -6.37
C ASP A 17 -0.38 -1.54 -5.00
N ILE A 18 0.84 -1.03 -5.00
CA ILE A 18 1.62 -0.83 -3.79
C ILE A 18 2.07 0.61 -3.70
N PHE A 19 1.90 1.19 -2.53
CA PHE A 19 2.50 2.45 -2.15
C PHE A 19 3.51 2.23 -1.04
N ILE A 20 4.72 2.77 -1.22
CA ILE A 20 5.77 2.81 -0.21
C ILE A 20 6.00 4.27 0.16
N TYR A 21 5.71 4.62 1.41
CA TYR A 21 5.82 5.99 1.91
C TYR A 21 6.95 6.10 2.93
N CYS A 22 7.86 7.03 2.69
CA CYS A 22 9.04 7.33 3.53
C CYS A 22 9.84 6.08 3.94
N ASP A 23 9.90 5.07 3.06
CA ASP A 23 10.57 3.78 3.27
C ASP A 23 10.16 3.03 4.56
N SER A 24 9.02 3.42 5.14
CA SER A 24 8.60 3.02 6.49
C SER A 24 7.18 2.45 6.50
N TYR A 25 6.37 2.78 5.50
CA TYR A 25 4.97 2.40 5.44
C TYR A 25 4.65 1.80 4.08
N LEU A 26 3.98 0.67 4.10
CA LEU A 26 3.53 -0.03 2.91
C LEU A 26 2.01 -0.12 2.93
N PHE A 27 1.39 0.37 1.87
CA PHE A 27 -0.02 0.18 1.57
C PHE A 27 -0.13 -0.72 0.35
N LEU A 28 -1.07 -1.65 0.38
CA LEU A 28 -1.27 -2.62 -0.68
C LEU A 28 -2.74 -2.76 -1.00
N TYR A 29 -3.06 -2.79 -2.28
CA TYR A 29 -4.35 -3.22 -2.79
C TYR A 29 -4.18 -4.42 -3.72
N SER A 30 -4.90 -5.50 -3.43
CA SER A 30 -4.92 -6.73 -4.23
C SER A 30 -6.13 -6.70 -5.17
N ARG A 31 -5.90 -6.64 -6.49
CA ARG A 31 -6.99 -6.56 -7.47
C ARG A 31 -7.81 -7.86 -7.55
N LEU A 32 -7.22 -9.01 -7.18
CA LEU A 32 -7.94 -10.29 -7.20
C LEU A 32 -8.90 -10.42 -6.01
N THR A 33 -8.43 -10.12 -4.80
CA THR A 33 -9.24 -10.27 -3.57
C THR A 33 -10.03 -9.03 -3.22
N ASN A 34 -9.78 -7.91 -3.91
CA ASN A 34 -10.33 -6.59 -3.60
C ASN A 34 -10.02 -6.16 -2.15
N GLU A 35 -8.86 -6.54 -1.65
CA GLU A 35 -8.44 -6.29 -0.26
C GLU A 35 -7.38 -5.20 -0.18
N TYR A 36 -7.56 -4.32 0.79
CA TYR A 36 -6.60 -3.30 1.17
C TYR A 36 -5.84 -3.75 2.41
N ARG A 37 -4.53 -3.48 2.45
CA ARG A 37 -3.65 -3.90 3.55
C ARG A 37 -2.64 -2.81 3.86
N PHE A 38 -2.18 -2.80 5.10
CA PHE A 38 -1.15 -1.90 5.60
C PHE A 38 -0.10 -2.67 6.39
N THR A 39 1.15 -2.26 6.30
CA THR A 39 2.20 -2.72 7.22
C THR A 39 3.33 -1.69 7.35
N ASP A 40 3.92 -1.65 8.54
CA ASP A 40 5.18 -0.93 8.85
C ASP A 40 6.31 -1.93 9.16
N LYS A 41 6.13 -3.21 8.85
CA LYS A 41 7.13 -4.25 9.09
C LYS A 41 8.22 -4.20 8.02
N ARG A 42 9.45 -3.88 8.44
CA ARG A 42 10.64 -3.77 7.59
C ARG A 42 10.83 -4.91 6.58
N LYS A 43 10.66 -6.17 7.00
CA LYS A 43 10.79 -7.33 6.11
C LYS A 43 9.89 -7.26 4.87
N TRP A 44 8.67 -6.74 5.02
CA TRP A 44 7.74 -6.59 3.90
C TRP A 44 8.12 -5.42 2.99
N LEU A 45 8.56 -4.32 3.59
CA LEU A 45 9.08 -3.16 2.86
C LEU A 45 10.26 -3.57 1.98
N GLU A 46 11.23 -4.30 2.53
CA GLU A 46 12.41 -4.81 1.78
C GLU A 46 11.96 -5.71 0.61
N ASN A 47 11.11 -6.70 0.89
CA ASN A 47 10.60 -7.60 -0.16
C ASN A 47 9.92 -6.87 -1.33
N PHE A 48 9.08 -5.87 -1.04
CA PHE A 48 8.35 -5.14 -2.08
C PHE A 48 9.18 -4.01 -2.72
N SER A 49 10.19 -3.50 -2.01
CA SER A 49 11.17 -2.56 -2.58
C SER A 49 12.06 -3.25 -3.61
N GLU A 50 12.41 -4.51 -3.40
CA GLU A 50 13.21 -5.30 -4.35
C GLU A 50 12.38 -6.02 -5.42
N ALA A 51 11.07 -6.17 -5.19
CA ALA A 51 10.20 -6.85 -6.13
C ALA A 51 10.16 -6.15 -7.50
N THR A 52 10.32 -6.95 -8.56
CA THR A 52 10.18 -6.52 -9.95
C THR A 52 8.77 -6.00 -10.18
N ALA A 53 8.66 -4.72 -10.52
CA ALA A 53 7.39 -4.07 -10.81
C ALA A 53 7.16 -4.01 -12.33
N ILE A 54 5.91 -4.14 -12.74
CA ILE A 54 5.47 -3.86 -14.12
C ILE A 54 5.59 -2.35 -14.38
N ASN A 55 5.20 -1.55 -13.39
CA ASN A 55 5.35 -0.11 -13.40
C ASN A 55 5.84 0.36 -12.03
N SER A 56 6.73 1.35 -12.01
CA SER A 56 7.25 1.96 -10.78
C SER A 56 7.53 3.42 -11.04
N LEU A 57 7.05 4.29 -10.17
CA LEU A 57 7.30 5.73 -10.26
C LEU A 57 7.29 6.38 -8.87
N THR A 58 8.06 7.45 -8.76
CA THR A 58 7.99 8.38 -7.64
C THR A 58 6.79 9.28 -7.87
N VAL A 59 5.88 9.34 -6.91
CA VAL A 59 4.73 10.26 -6.94
C VAL A 59 5.21 11.57 -6.33
N GLU A 60 5.15 12.65 -7.11
CA GLU A 60 5.57 13.98 -6.67
C GLU A 60 4.44 14.71 -5.93
N ASP A 61 3.22 14.69 -6.49
CA ASP A 61 2.07 15.46 -5.98
C ASP A 61 1.17 14.67 -5.02
N TYR A 62 1.75 14.04 -4.00
CA TYR A 62 0.97 13.36 -2.96
C TYR A 62 0.69 14.26 -1.75
N LYS A 63 -0.45 14.01 -1.08
CA LYS A 63 -0.82 14.75 0.14
C LYS A 63 -0.41 13.97 1.39
N SER A 64 0.56 14.50 2.13
CA SER A 64 1.07 13.87 3.36
C SER A 64 -0.01 13.61 4.40
N ASP A 65 -0.99 14.51 4.55
CA ASP A 65 -2.04 14.40 5.55
C ASP A 65 -2.98 13.23 5.28
N GLU A 66 -3.26 12.97 4.00
CA GLU A 66 -4.06 11.81 3.56
C GLU A 66 -3.31 10.50 3.86
N LEU A 67 -2.01 10.44 3.56
CA LEU A 67 -1.17 9.28 3.90
C LEU A 67 -1.05 9.06 5.41
N ASN A 68 -0.87 10.13 6.18
CA ASN A 68 -0.81 10.07 7.65
C ASN A 68 -2.11 9.50 8.22
N LYS A 69 -3.27 9.90 7.68
CA LYS A 69 -4.56 9.34 8.07
C LYS A 69 -4.68 7.86 7.73
N MET A 70 -4.21 7.43 6.56
CA MET A 70 -4.15 6.02 6.20
C MET A 70 -3.25 5.21 7.15
N ILE A 71 -2.12 5.77 7.59
CA ILE A 71 -1.23 5.14 8.59
C ILE A 71 -1.97 4.94 9.92
N GLU A 72 -2.67 5.98 10.40
CA GLU A 72 -3.42 5.88 11.65
C GLU A 72 -4.48 4.77 11.59
N ILE A 73 -5.27 4.72 10.51
CA ILE A 73 -6.27 3.67 10.31
C ILE A 73 -5.59 2.30 10.25
N GLY A 74 -4.55 2.16 9.43
CA GLY A 74 -3.83 0.90 9.26
C GLY A 74 -3.21 0.36 10.56
N LYS A 75 -2.67 1.25 11.40
CA LYS A 75 -2.15 0.86 12.74
C LYS A 75 -3.26 0.39 13.67
N ARG A 76 -4.44 1.01 13.65
CA ARG A 76 -5.61 0.59 14.45
C ARG A 76 -6.18 -0.75 13.96
N SER A 77 -6.05 -1.05 12.67
CA SER A 77 -6.52 -2.31 12.08
C SER A 77 -5.58 -3.50 12.32
N ASN A 78 -4.38 -3.31 12.88
CA ASN A 78 -3.47 -4.43 13.16
C ASN A 78 -3.93 -5.25 14.37
N ILE A 79 -4.41 -6.47 14.13
CA ILE A 79 -4.75 -7.45 15.18
C ILE A 79 -3.60 -8.47 15.30
N ASN A 80 -3.03 -8.62 16.50
CA ASN A 80 -2.03 -9.65 16.83
C ASN A 80 -0.81 -9.70 15.88
N ASN A 81 -0.29 -8.53 15.45
CA ASN A 81 0.85 -8.41 14.52
C ASN A 81 0.65 -9.07 13.14
N LYS A 82 -0.59 -9.43 12.77
CA LYS A 82 -0.89 -9.98 11.44
C LYS A 82 -1.35 -8.87 10.51
N ILE A 83 -0.87 -8.90 9.26
CA ILE A 83 -1.40 -8.06 8.19
C ILE A 83 -2.76 -8.61 7.80
N ILE A 84 -3.82 -7.94 8.24
CA ILE A 84 -5.20 -8.30 7.90
C ILE A 84 -5.78 -7.31 6.89
N PRO A 85 -6.82 -7.70 6.13
CA PRO A 85 -7.56 -6.76 5.28
C PRO A 85 -8.15 -5.60 6.09
N ILE A 86 -8.04 -4.39 5.55
CA ILE A 86 -8.61 -3.17 6.10
C ILE A 86 -9.96 -2.94 5.42
N ASN A 87 -11.03 -3.13 6.18
CA ASN A 87 -12.39 -2.83 5.76
C ASN A 87 -12.86 -1.46 6.31
N ASP A 88 -12.10 -0.41 5.99
CA ASP A 88 -12.40 0.96 6.37
C ASP A 88 -12.64 1.80 5.10
N LYS A 89 -13.82 2.44 5.01
CA LYS A 89 -14.23 3.18 3.80
C LYS A 89 -13.36 4.40 3.54
N GLU A 90 -12.88 5.06 4.59
CA GLU A 90 -12.02 6.23 4.45
C GLU A 90 -10.64 5.82 3.96
N PHE A 91 -10.06 4.75 4.51
CA PHE A 91 -8.80 4.20 4.00
C PHE A 91 -8.90 3.85 2.51
N GLN A 92 -9.96 3.15 2.11
CA GLN A 92 -10.17 2.75 0.71
C GLN A 92 -10.32 3.97 -0.21
N TYR A 93 -11.07 4.98 0.22
CA TYR A 93 -11.22 6.23 -0.52
C TYR A 93 -9.87 6.94 -0.71
N LEU A 94 -9.09 7.12 0.36
CA LEU A 94 -7.80 7.80 0.32
C LEU A 94 -6.78 7.04 -0.54
N PHE A 95 -6.75 5.71 -0.45
CA PHE A 95 -5.88 4.89 -1.30
C PHE A 95 -6.21 5.11 -2.78
N ASN A 96 -7.50 5.02 -3.13
CA ASN A 96 -7.95 5.20 -4.51
C ASN A 96 -7.74 6.63 -5.03
N LEU A 97 -7.76 7.61 -4.14
CA LEU A 97 -7.42 8.99 -4.48
C LEU A 97 -5.94 9.08 -4.92
N GLN A 98 -5.01 8.44 -4.21
CA GLN A 98 -3.60 8.41 -4.60
C GLN A 98 -3.40 7.74 -5.98
N ILE A 99 -4.17 6.69 -6.28
CA ILE A 99 -4.10 6.03 -7.59
C ILE A 99 -4.48 6.98 -8.75
N LYS A 100 -5.45 7.87 -8.54
CA LYS A 100 -5.89 8.83 -9.57
C LYS A 100 -4.88 9.94 -9.87
N LEU A 101 -3.86 10.10 -9.02
CA LEU A 101 -2.81 11.10 -9.16
C LEU A 101 -1.61 10.58 -9.97
N ILE A 102 -1.66 9.32 -10.40
CA ILE A 102 -0.63 8.63 -11.20
C ILE A 102 -1.09 8.55 -12.65
#